data_AF-A0A7J4NV52-F1
#
_entry.id   AF-A0A7J4NV52-F1
#
_cell.length_a   1.000
_cell.length_b   1.000
_cell.length_c   1.000
_cell.angle_alpha   90.00
_cell.angle_beta   90.00
_cell.angle_gamma   90.00
#
_symmetry.space_group_name_H-M   'P 1'
#
loop_
_entity.id
_entity.type
_entity.pdbx_description
1 polymer ?
#
loop_
_entity_poly.entity_id
_entity_poly.type
_entity_poly.pdbx_seq_one_letter_code
_entity_poly.pdbx_strand_id
1 'polypeptide(L)' 'MKIEKVKVSDHVEIEYSLSGDDSEYTLLFMHGLGSNLNQFVLQQQYFAQNYRVLLI' A
#
# COMPACT_ATOMS: atom_id res chain seq x y z
N MET A 1 -5.20 -9.07 -2.84
CA MET A 1 -4.88 -7.65 -2.59
C MET A 1 -5.98 -6.81 -3.20
N LYS A 2 -6.59 -5.90 -2.42
CA LYS A 2 -7.59 -4.96 -2.93
C LYS A 2 -6.87 -3.67 -3.32
N ILE A 3 -7.02 -3.25 -4.58
CA ILE A 3 -6.45 -1.98 -5.06
C ILE A 3 -7.57 -0.94 -5.04
N GLU A 4 -7.25 0.22 -4.48
CA GLU A 4 -8.11 1.38 -4.40
C GLU A 4 -7.41 2.58 -5.06
N LYS A 5 -8.17 3.63 -5.32
CA LYS A 5 -7.69 4.85 -5.96
C LYS A 5 -8.01 6.05 -5.09
N VAL A 6 -7.07 6.98 -5.00
CA VAL A 6 -7.27 8.25 -4.28
C VAL A 6 -6.76 9.41 -5.11
N LYS A 7 -7.59 10.45 -5.20
CA LYS A 7 -7.20 11.74 -5.79
C LYS A 7 -6.41 12.53 -4.76
N VAL A 8 -5.12 12.78 -5.03
CA VAL A 8 -4.23 13.55 -4.13
C VAL A 8 -4.08 15.01 -4.53
N SER A 9 -4.40 15.34 -5.78
CA SER A 9 -4.50 16.72 -6.29
C SER A 9 -5.44 16.76 -7.50
N ASP A 10 -5.70 17.96 -8.05
CA ASP A 10 -6.64 18.13 -9.17
C ASP A 10 -6.36 17.25 -10.39
N HIS A 11 -5.09 16.89 -10.59
CA HIS A 11 -4.62 16.13 -11.75
C HIS A 11 -3.84 14.87 -11.41
N VAL A 12 -3.80 14.46 -10.14
CA VAL A 12 -3.05 13.27 -9.70
C VAL A 12 -3.97 12.32 -8.94
N GLU A 13 -4.08 11.11 -9.47
CA GLU A 13 -4.70 9.94 -8.84
C GLU A 13 -3.61 8.89 -8.61
N ILE A 14 -3.63 8.27 -7.43
CA ILE A 14 -2.71 7.21 -7.06
C ILE A 14 -3.50 5.94 -6.76
N GLU A 15 -3.02 4.82 -7.26
CA GLU A 15 -3.46 3.49 -6.85
C GLU A 15 -2.74 3.09 -5.57
N TYR A 16 -3.47 2.56 -4.60
CA TYR A 16 -2.90 2.08 -3.35
C TYR A 16 -3.57 0.79 -2.90
N SER A 17 -2.90 0.06 -2.01
CA SER A 17 -3.47 -1.11 -1.34
C SER A 17 -3.27 -0.98 0.16
N LEU A 18 -4.34 -1.10 0.92
CA LEU A 18 -4.33 -1.06 2.37
C LEU A 18 -4.83 -2.38 2.96
N SER A 19 -4.10 -2.92 3.92
CA SER A 19 -4.44 -4.17 4.58
C SER A 19 -3.95 -4.21 6.03
N GLY A 20 -4.44 -5.18 6.80
CA GLY A 20 -4.18 -5.28 8.23
C GLY A 20 -5.17 -4.41 9.02
N ASP A 21 -5.31 -4.71 10.30
CA ASP A 21 -6.19 -3.98 11.20
C ASP A 21 -5.63 -2.59 11.54
N ASP A 22 -6.42 -1.75 12.22
CA ASP A 22 -6.00 -0.45 12.74
C ASP A 22 -4.98 -0.60 13.89
N SER A 23 -3.78 -1.01 13.52
CA SER A 23 -2.59 -1.03 14.35
C SER A 23 -2.10 0.40 14.59
N GLU A 24 -1.45 0.62 15.74
CA GLU A 24 -0.83 1.91 16.10
C GLU A 24 0.24 2.34 15.06
N TYR A 25 0.87 1.38 14.38
CA TYR A 25 1.94 1.64 13.41
C TYR A 25 1.53 1.22 11.99
N THR A 26 1.80 2.13 11.03
CA THR A 26 1.61 1.87 9.61
C THR A 26 2.96 1.68 8.92
N LEU A 27 3.12 0.58 8.19
CA LEU A 27 4.25 0.35 7.30
C LEU A 27 3.90 0.79 5.88
N LEU A 28 4.69 1.71 5.33
CA LEU A 28 4.57 2.18 3.95
C LEU A 28 5.63 1.51 3.07
N PHE A 29 5.19 0.85 2.01
CA PHE A 29 6.06 0.35 0.95
C PHE A 29 5.85 1.20 -0.30
N MET A 30 6.95 1.78 -0.80
CA MET A 30 6.96 2.63 -1.98
C MET A 30 7.80 1.97 -3.07
N HIS A 31 7.25 1.90 -4.29
CA HIS A 31 7.96 1.26 -5.39
C HIS A 31 9.10 2.11 -5.98
N GLY A 32 10.04 1.43 -6.64
CA GLY A 32 11.10 2.06 -7.43
C GLY A 32 10.66 2.35 -8.87
N LEU A 33 11.54 3.02 -9.62
CA LEU A 33 11.30 3.35 -11.03
C LEU A 33 10.99 2.10 -11.87
N GLY A 34 9.94 2.17 -12.70
CA GLY A 34 9.54 1.09 -13.62
C GLY A 34 8.77 -0.06 -12.97
N SER A 35 8.47 0.02 -11.68
CA SER A 35 7.66 -0.95 -10.94
C SER A 35 6.32 -0.36 -10.50
N ASN A 36 5.58 -1.08 -9.67
CA ASN A 36 4.33 -0.65 -9.03
C ASN A 36 4.11 -1.43 -7.72
N LEU A 37 3.04 -1.10 -7.00
CA LEU A 37 2.67 -1.70 -5.71
C LEU A 37 2.61 -3.24 -5.71
N ASN A 38 2.40 -3.91 -6.85
CA ASN A 38 2.30 -5.37 -6.91
C ASN A 38 3.61 -6.09 -6.51
N GLN A 39 4.76 -5.42 -6.57
CA GLN A 39 6.03 -6.04 -6.15
C GLN A 39 6.08 -6.36 -4.65
N PHE A 40 5.17 -5.77 -3.85
CA PHE A 40 5.14 -5.90 -2.40
C PHE A 40 4.03 -6.83 -1.87
N VAL A 41 3.38 -7.61 -2.73
CA VAL A 41 2.27 -8.50 -2.32
C VAL A 41 2.69 -9.46 -1.20
N LEU A 42 3.89 -10.03 -1.28
CA LEU A 42 4.37 -10.97 -0.27
C LEU A 42 4.68 -10.28 1.07
N GLN A 43 5.25 -9.08 1.02
CA GLN A 43 5.53 -8.26 2.19
C GLN A 43 4.23 -7.84 2.85
N GLN A 44 3.23 -7.42 2.07
CA GLN A 44 1.90 -7.10 2.60
C GLN A 44 1.27 -8.31 3.30
N GLN A 45 1.29 -9.49 2.68
CA GLN A 45 0.75 -10.71 3.30
C GLN A 45 1.43 -11.06 4.62
N TYR A 46 2.75 -10.87 4.71
CA TYR A 46 3.51 -11.18 5.92
C TYR A 46 3.27 -10.15 7.04
N PHE A 47 3.41 -8.85 6.73
CA PHE A 47 3.35 -7.79 7.73
C PHE A 47 1.92 -7.42 8.15
N ALA A 48 0.91 -7.66 7.31
CA ALA A 48 -0.49 -7.35 7.62
C ALA A 48 -1.04 -8.12 8.84
N GLN A 49 -0.32 -9.14 9.32
CA GLN A 49 -0.67 -9.86 10.55
C GLN A 49 -0.47 -9.01 11.82
N ASN A 50 0.43 -8.02 11.78
CA ASN A 50 0.83 -7.24 12.97
C ASN A 50 0.79 -5.72 12.74
N TYR A 51 0.78 -5.28 11.49
CA TYR A 51 0.85 -3.87 11.11
C TYR A 51 -0.27 -3.52 10.14
N ARG A 52 -0.69 -2.25 10.17
CA ARG A 52 -1.41 -1.67 9.05
C ARG A 52 -0.40 -1.46 7.93
N VAL A 53 -0.64 -2.04 6.75
CA VAL A 53 0.31 -1.99 5.63
C VAL A 53 -0.30 -1.23 4.47
N LEU A 54 0.37 -0.15 4.06
CA LEU A 54 0.04 0.65 2.88
C LEU A 54 1.08 0.42 1.79
N LEU A 55 0.63 0.02 0.60
CA LEU A 55 1.45 -0.07 -0.59
C LEU A 55 1.08 1.08 -1.54
N ILE A 56 2.10 1.77 -2.04
CA ILE A 56 1.99 2.76 -3.11
C ILE A 56 2.96 2.45 -4.24
#